data_AF-A0A933QCW6-F1
#
_entry.id   AF-A0A933QCW6-F1
#
_cell.length_a   1.000
_cell.length_b   1.000
_cell.length_c   1.000
_cell.angle_alpha   90.00
_cell.angle_beta   90.00
_cell.angle_gamma   90.00
#
_symmetry.space_group_name_H-M   'P 1'
#
loop_
_entity.id
_entity.type
_entity.pdbx_description
1 polymer ?
#
loop_
_entity_poly.entity_id
_entity_poly.type
_entity_poly.pdbx_seq_one_letter_code
_entity_poly.pdbx_strand_id
1 'polypeptide(L)'
;MIYTRKSPALLIIGVIMLLWGWLNASGSVDGMQSWLQKSAWSDHKKVKEKFEADLKVATEKAQAAGQPAPTMAMPKSKFDDAKAKQAQLSYIFGGVALALGLLIMVWTPKEGNGDYFLSIFPGMAYILLIAFVVRWGLDPMFANWGKAAKDTLGFDFAHIFNL
;
A
#
# COMPACT_ATOMS: atom_id res chain seq x y z
N MET A 1 30.33 23.01 -10.28
CA MET A 1 28.96 23.04 -10.84
C MET A 1 27.99 22.68 -9.73
N ILE A 2 26.90 23.44 -9.60
CA ILE A 2 25.79 23.12 -8.71
C ILE A 2 24.83 22.19 -9.44
N TYR A 3 24.59 21.00 -8.88
CA TYR A 3 23.73 19.94 -9.41
C TYR A 3 22.31 20.01 -8.84
N THR A 4 22.13 20.41 -7.58
CA THR A 4 20.77 20.45 -6.98
C THR A 4 20.01 21.70 -7.39
N ARG A 5 18.93 21.48 -8.15
CA ARG A 5 17.88 22.49 -8.37
C ARG A 5 16.86 22.41 -7.24
N LYS A 6 16.56 23.54 -6.59
CA LYS A 6 15.44 23.62 -5.64
C LYS A 6 14.15 23.29 -6.37
N SER A 7 13.50 22.20 -5.97
CA SER A 7 12.23 21.76 -6.51
C SER A 7 11.38 21.18 -5.39
N PRO A 8 10.10 21.54 -5.30
CA PRO A 8 9.19 20.96 -4.33
C PRO A 8 8.80 19.51 -4.67
N ALA A 9 9.24 18.96 -5.81
CA ALA A 9 8.81 17.64 -6.28
C ALA A 9 9.07 16.52 -5.25
N LEU A 10 10.26 16.46 -4.65
CA LEU A 10 10.58 15.43 -3.66
C LEU A 10 9.69 15.54 -2.41
N LEU A 11 9.42 16.77 -1.96
CA LEU A 11 8.50 17.05 -0.87
C LEU A 11 7.08 16.56 -1.18
N ILE A 12 6.57 16.92 -2.37
CA ILE A 12 5.23 16.55 -2.83
C ILE A 12 5.10 15.03 -2.92
N ILE A 13 6.09 14.34 -3.48
CA ILE A 13 6.12 12.87 -3.56
C ILE A 13 6.05 12.28 -2.14
N GLY A 14 6.87 12.80 -1.21
CA GLY A 14 6.85 12.37 0.18
C GLY A 14 5.47 12.49 0.81
N VAL A 15 4.82 13.65 0.67
CA VAL A 15 3.44 13.88 1.18
C VAL A 15 2.45 12.90 0.56
N ILE A 16 2.47 12.72 -0.77
CA ILE A 16 1.54 11.82 -1.47
C ILE A 16 1.71 10.38 -0.97
N MET A 17 2.95 9.92 -0.82
CA MET A 17 3.22 8.57 -0.32
C MET A 17 2.74 8.39 1.11
N LEU A 18 2.98 9.35 2.01
CA LEU A 18 2.49 9.29 3.38
C LEU A 18 0.96 9.27 3.45
N LEU A 19 0.29 10.12 2.67
CA LEU A 19 -1.18 10.15 2.58
C LEU A 19 -1.71 8.82 2.06
N TRP A 20 -1.08 8.23 1.05
CA TRP A 20 -1.45 6.93 0.52
C TRP A 20 -1.28 5.81 1.57
N GLY A 21 -0.17 5.80 2.29
CA GLY A 21 0.07 4.88 3.40
C GLY A 21 -0.98 5.00 4.50
N TRP A 22 -1.40 6.22 4.82
CA TRP A 22 -2.45 6.48 5.80
C TRP A 22 -3.82 6.02 5.34
N LEU A 23 -4.22 6.34 4.11
CA LEU A 23 -5.47 5.88 3.51
C LEU A 23 -5.58 4.35 3.48
N ASN A 24 -4.44 3.70 3.21
CA ASN A 24 -4.31 2.26 3.33
C ASN A 24 -4.51 1.84 4.80
N ALA A 25 -3.67 2.29 5.73
CA ALA A 25 -3.72 1.86 7.12
C ALA A 25 -5.09 2.10 7.81
N SER A 26 -5.78 3.18 7.48
CA SER A 26 -7.10 3.53 8.02
C SER A 26 -8.24 2.67 7.47
N GLY A 27 -8.02 1.96 6.35
CA GLY A 27 -9.07 1.25 5.63
C GLY A 27 -9.99 2.13 4.79
N SER A 28 -9.68 3.43 4.63
CA SER A 28 -10.47 4.36 3.82
C SER A 28 -10.56 3.95 2.35
N VAL A 29 -9.61 3.15 1.86
CA VAL A 29 -9.58 2.63 0.48
C VAL A 29 -9.90 1.14 0.37
N ASP A 30 -10.40 0.49 1.42
CA ASP A 30 -10.68 -0.96 1.40
C ASP A 30 -11.71 -1.34 0.34
N GLY A 31 -12.69 -0.47 0.08
CA GLY A 31 -13.65 -0.65 -1.02
C GLY A 31 -12.97 -0.71 -2.38
N MET A 32 -12.07 0.23 -2.67
CA MET A 32 -11.30 0.24 -3.91
C MET A 32 -10.32 -0.94 -3.99
N GLN A 33 -9.68 -1.28 -2.88
CA GLN A 33 -8.77 -2.43 -2.81
C GLN A 33 -9.47 -3.77 -2.95
N SER A 34 -10.74 -3.89 -2.52
CA SER A 34 -11.54 -5.08 -2.75
C SER A 34 -11.79 -5.34 -4.23
N TRP A 35 -11.90 -4.27 -5.02
CA TRP A 35 -12.07 -4.35 -6.46
C TRP A 35 -10.75 -4.66 -7.16
N LEU A 36 -9.64 -4.05 -6.72
CA LEU A 36 -8.30 -4.29 -7.28
C LEU A 36 -7.78 -5.69 -6.92
N GLN A 37 -7.82 -6.08 -5.64
CA GLN A 37 -7.22 -7.30 -5.12
C GLN A 37 -8.26 -8.37 -4.79
N LYS A 38 -9.18 -8.66 -5.71
CA LYS A 38 -10.31 -9.58 -5.50
C LYS A 38 -9.93 -10.92 -4.86
N SER A 39 -8.81 -11.50 -5.28
CA SER A 39 -8.33 -12.78 -4.76
C SER A 39 -7.85 -12.71 -3.31
N ALA A 40 -7.17 -11.64 -2.91
CA ALA A 40 -6.73 -11.48 -1.53
C ALA A 40 -7.92 -11.10 -0.62
N TRP A 41 -8.86 -10.31 -1.16
CA TRP A 41 -10.06 -9.90 -0.44
C TRP A 41 -11.04 -11.03 -0.18
N SER A 42 -11.17 -12.01 -1.09
CA SER A 42 -12.03 -13.18 -0.85
C SER A 42 -11.52 -14.03 0.31
N ASP A 43 -10.20 -14.18 0.46
CA ASP A 43 -9.59 -14.83 1.63
C ASP A 43 -9.89 -14.04 2.92
N HIS A 44 -9.78 -12.69 2.87
CA HIS A 44 -10.15 -11.83 4.01
C HIS A 44 -11.61 -12.02 4.46
N LYS A 45 -12.55 -12.08 3.51
CA LYS A 45 -13.97 -12.35 3.82
C LYS A 45 -14.16 -13.69 4.52
N LYS A 46 -13.55 -14.77 4.01
CA LYS A 46 -13.67 -16.10 4.63
C LYS A 46 -13.11 -16.12 6.05
N VAL A 47 -11.98 -15.46 6.28
CA VAL A 47 -11.38 -15.32 7.62
C VAL A 47 -12.32 -14.55 8.54
N LYS A 48 -12.93 -13.48 8.03
CA LYS A 48 -13.89 -12.66 8.79
C LYS A 48 -15.15 -13.43 9.17
N GLU A 49 -15.77 -14.10 8.21
CA GLU A 49 -16.98 -14.89 8.44
C GLU A 49 -16.74 -16.00 9.45
N LYS A 50 -15.61 -16.72 9.35
CA LYS A 50 -15.24 -17.76 10.31
C LYS A 50 -15.01 -17.17 11.70
N PHE A 51 -14.29 -16.05 11.80
CA PHE A 51 -14.03 -15.38 13.06
C PHE A 51 -15.32 -14.88 13.73
N GLU A 52 -16.23 -14.27 12.98
CA GLU A 52 -17.53 -13.82 13.49
C GLU A 52 -18.39 -15.00 13.97
N ALA A 53 -18.36 -16.14 13.26
CA ALA A 53 -19.03 -17.36 13.70
C ALA A 53 -18.44 -17.91 15.00
N ASP A 54 -17.10 -18.01 15.10
CA ASP A 54 -16.41 -18.49 16.30
C ASP A 54 -16.64 -17.54 17.50
N LEU A 55 -16.63 -16.23 17.26
CA LEU A 55 -16.90 -15.21 18.27
C LEU A 55 -18.36 -15.28 18.76
N LYS A 56 -19.33 -15.49 17.87
CA LYS A 56 -20.73 -15.68 18.24
C LYS A 56 -20.92 -16.93 19.10
N VAL A 57 -20.37 -18.07 18.69
CA VAL A 57 -20.44 -19.33 19.45
C VAL A 57 -19.80 -19.17 20.83
N ALA A 58 -18.65 -18.51 20.91
CA ALA A 58 -17.98 -18.31 22.19
C ALA A 58 -18.68 -17.28 23.07
N THR A 59 -19.32 -16.25 22.48
CA THR A 59 -20.15 -15.29 23.22
C THR A 59 -21.39 -15.97 23.79
N GLU A 60 -22.05 -16.84 23.02
CA GLU A 60 -23.19 -17.65 23.49
C GLU A 60 -22.77 -18.59 24.64
N LYS A 61 -21.60 -19.25 24.53
CA LYS A 61 -21.05 -20.07 25.62
C LYS A 61 -20.68 -19.26 26.86
N ALA A 62 -20.10 -18.06 26.70
CA ALA A 62 -19.75 -17.19 27.81
C ALA A 62 -21.00 -16.66 28.52
N GLN A 63 -22.03 -16.26 27.77
CA GLN A 63 -23.34 -15.89 28.31
C GLN A 63 -23.99 -17.04 29.08
N ALA A 64 -23.96 -18.26 28.52
CA ALA A 64 -24.48 -19.45 29.20
C ALA A 64 -23.69 -19.80 30.47
N ALA A 65 -22.40 -19.46 30.53
CA ALA A 65 -21.53 -19.68 31.69
C ALA A 65 -21.49 -18.49 32.68
N GLY A 66 -22.26 -17.41 32.45
CA GLY A 66 -22.21 -16.19 33.26
C GLY A 66 -20.87 -15.45 33.20
N GLN A 67 -20.05 -15.72 32.17
CA GLN A 67 -18.74 -15.11 31.95
C GLN A 67 -18.84 -13.90 31.01
N PRO A 68 -17.92 -12.92 31.12
CA PRO A 68 -17.87 -11.79 30.21
C PRO A 68 -17.58 -12.25 28.77
N ALA A 69 -18.05 -11.48 27.79
CA ALA A 69 -17.87 -11.79 26.38
C ALA A 69 -16.37 -11.96 26.03
N PRO A 70 -16.01 -13.01 25.27
CA PRO A 70 -14.62 -13.29 24.95
C PRO A 70 -14.06 -12.23 23.99
N THR A 71 -12.96 -11.61 24.39
CA THR A 71 -12.16 -10.74 23.53
C THR A 71 -11.24 -11.58 22.65
N MET A 72 -11.74 -12.01 21.50
CA MET A 72 -10.88 -12.65 20.50
C MET A 72 -10.29 -11.62 19.53
N ALA A 73 -9.03 -11.80 19.16
CA ALA A 73 -8.40 -11.03 18.09
C ALA A 73 -8.65 -11.72 16.75
N MET A 74 -9.07 -10.96 15.75
CA MET A 74 -9.26 -11.47 14.40
C MET A 74 -7.92 -11.98 13.83
N PRO A 75 -7.86 -13.19 13.27
CA PRO A 75 -6.66 -13.66 12.60
C PRO A 75 -6.39 -12.80 11.36
N LYS A 76 -5.11 -12.44 11.15
CA LYS A 76 -4.70 -11.64 9.99
C LYS A 76 -4.87 -12.44 8.71
N SER A 77 -5.49 -11.84 7.71
CA SER A 77 -5.57 -12.39 6.36
C SER A 77 -4.37 -11.97 5.50
N LYS A 78 -4.18 -12.64 4.36
CA LYS A 78 -3.19 -12.25 3.36
C LYS A 78 -3.39 -10.83 2.84
N PHE A 79 -4.64 -10.36 2.79
CA PHE A 79 -4.97 -9.00 2.41
C PHE A 79 -4.47 -8.00 3.46
N ASP A 80 -4.69 -8.30 4.74
CA ASP A 80 -4.25 -7.44 5.85
C ASP A 80 -2.72 -7.31 5.87
N ASP A 81 -2.02 -8.42 5.61
CA ASP A 81 -0.56 -8.42 5.50
C ASP A 81 -0.06 -7.63 4.29
N ALA A 82 -0.72 -7.77 3.12
CA ALA A 82 -0.36 -7.02 1.92
C ALA A 82 -0.56 -5.51 2.09
N LYS A 83 -1.71 -5.12 2.67
CA LYS A 83 -2.07 -3.75 3.02
C LYS A 83 -1.11 -3.15 4.05
N ALA A 84 -0.77 -3.92 5.10
CA ALA A 84 0.20 -3.50 6.10
C ALA A 84 1.59 -3.26 5.49
N LYS A 85 2.06 -4.15 4.61
CA LYS A 85 3.32 -3.97 3.87
C LYS A 85 3.28 -2.74 2.98
N GLN A 86 2.20 -2.53 2.24
CA GLN A 86 2.01 -1.36 1.39
C GLN A 86 2.06 -0.06 2.20
N ALA A 87 1.35 -0.02 3.34
CA ALA A 87 1.36 1.14 4.24
C ALA A 87 2.75 1.37 4.84
N GLN A 88 3.42 0.32 5.32
CA GLN A 88 4.76 0.39 5.90
C GLN A 88 5.78 0.98 4.90
N LEU A 89 5.82 0.45 3.67
CA LEU A 89 6.74 0.95 2.66
C LEU A 89 6.40 2.40 2.27
N SER A 90 5.12 2.74 2.19
CA SER A 90 4.68 4.13 1.94
C SER A 90 5.16 5.08 3.03
N TYR A 91 5.13 4.66 4.30
CA TYR A 91 5.61 5.47 5.42
C TYR A 91 7.13 5.62 5.44
N ILE A 92 7.87 4.53 5.18
CA ILE A 92 9.34 4.58 5.15
C ILE A 92 9.81 5.50 4.02
N PHE A 93 9.41 5.22 2.79
CA PHE A 93 9.89 5.97 1.64
C PHE A 93 9.28 7.36 1.56
N GLY A 94 7.99 7.51 1.90
CA GLY A 94 7.34 8.81 1.99
C GLY A 94 7.96 9.69 3.07
N GLY A 95 8.29 9.12 4.23
CA GLY A 95 8.96 9.84 5.31
C GLY A 95 10.36 10.30 4.94
N VAL A 96 11.16 9.43 4.30
CA VAL A 96 12.49 9.78 3.79
C VAL A 96 12.41 10.87 2.72
N ALA A 97 11.50 10.72 1.75
CA ALA A 97 11.30 11.72 0.69
C ALA A 97 10.81 13.06 1.26
N LEU A 98 9.92 13.05 2.26
CA LEU A 98 9.47 14.26 2.92
C LEU A 98 10.63 14.97 3.64
N ALA A 99 11.41 14.23 4.43
CA ALA A 99 12.53 14.77 5.19
C ALA A 99 13.61 15.36 4.27
N LEU A 100 14.00 14.63 3.22
CA LEU A 100 14.96 15.10 2.23
C LEU A 100 14.39 16.26 1.39
N GLY A 101 13.10 16.23 1.08
CA GLY A 101 12.40 17.32 0.39
C GLY A 101 12.44 18.62 1.20
N LEU A 102 12.12 18.55 2.50
CA LEU A 102 12.24 19.69 3.42
C LEU A 102 13.69 20.18 3.50
N LEU A 103 14.65 19.24 3.61
CA LEU A 103 16.07 19.57 3.64
C LEU A 103 16.50 20.35 2.39
N ILE A 104 16.17 19.86 1.19
CA ILE A 104 16.51 20.51 -0.09
C ILE A 104 15.90 21.91 -0.19
N MET A 105 14.70 22.11 0.34
CA MET A 105 14.02 23.42 0.31
C MET A 105 14.76 24.45 1.16
N VAL A 106 15.25 24.06 2.35
CA VAL A 106 15.94 24.96 3.29
C VAL A 106 17.44 25.09 2.97
N TRP A 107 18.06 24.03 2.44
CA TRP A 107 19.49 23.98 2.14
C TRP A 107 19.89 25.01 1.07
N THR A 108 21.07 25.63 1.22
CA THR A 108 21.72 26.48 0.21
C THR A 108 22.84 25.70 -0.50
N PRO A 109 22.63 25.24 -1.76
CA PRO A 109 23.59 24.39 -2.45
C PRO A 109 24.96 25.08 -2.55
N LYS A 110 26.02 24.33 -2.28
CA LYS A 110 27.41 24.76 -2.48
C LYS A 110 28.08 23.76 -3.39
N GLU A 111 29.01 24.23 -4.20
CA GLU A 111 29.76 23.34 -5.09
C GLU A 111 30.51 22.28 -4.28
N GLY A 112 30.32 21.01 -4.63
CA GLY A 112 30.99 19.89 -3.97
C GLY A 112 30.21 18.59 -4.05
N ASN A 113 30.79 17.53 -3.49
CA ASN A 113 30.27 16.17 -3.59
C ASN A 113 28.88 16.00 -2.93
N GLY A 114 28.61 16.74 -1.85
CA GLY A 114 27.31 16.65 -1.15
C GLY A 114 26.14 17.08 -2.03
N ASP A 115 26.34 18.09 -2.86
CA ASP A 115 25.32 18.59 -3.79
C ASP A 115 25.06 17.59 -4.93
N TYR A 116 26.11 16.93 -5.42
CA TYR A 116 25.98 15.85 -6.40
C TYR A 116 25.16 14.68 -5.83
N PHE A 117 25.49 14.20 -4.62
CA PHE A 117 24.77 13.09 -4.00
C PHE A 117 23.33 13.43 -3.64
N LEU A 118 23.03 14.67 -3.25
CA LEU A 118 21.64 15.08 -2.96
C LEU A 118 20.77 15.18 -4.21
N SER A 119 21.35 15.48 -5.37
CA SER A 119 20.60 15.65 -6.62
C SER A 119 19.96 14.37 -7.18
N ILE A 120 20.39 13.18 -6.74
CA ILE A 120 19.85 11.90 -7.26
C ILE A 120 18.52 11.53 -6.61
N PHE A 121 18.26 12.00 -5.38
CA PHE A 121 17.11 11.58 -4.58
C PHE A 121 15.75 11.92 -5.21
N PRO A 122 15.55 13.11 -5.83
CA PRO A 122 14.31 13.37 -6.58
C PRO A 122 14.04 12.34 -7.68
N GLY A 123 15.07 11.95 -8.43
CA GLY A 123 14.95 10.92 -9.47
C GLY A 123 14.62 9.54 -8.91
N MET A 124 15.31 9.15 -7.83
CA MET A 124 15.02 7.89 -7.13
C MET A 124 13.60 7.85 -6.58
N ALA A 125 13.14 8.93 -5.94
CA ALA A 125 11.79 9.02 -5.40
C ALA A 125 10.72 8.97 -6.50
N TYR A 126 10.98 9.57 -7.66
CA TYR A 126 10.08 9.50 -8.81
C TYR A 126 9.93 8.07 -9.35
N ILE A 127 11.04 7.36 -9.56
CA ILE A 127 11.01 5.95 -10.01
C ILE A 127 10.28 5.09 -8.97
N LEU A 128 10.54 5.32 -7.68
CA LEU A 128 9.89 4.60 -6.60
C LEU A 128 8.39 4.87 -6.55
N LEU A 129 7.95 6.12 -6.76
CA LEU A 129 6.53 6.45 -6.86
C LEU A 129 5.85 5.68 -8.01
N ILE A 130 6.48 5.64 -9.19
CA ILE A 130 5.96 4.87 -10.33
C ILE A 130 5.85 3.39 -9.97
N ALA A 131 6.90 2.81 -9.37
CA ALA A 131 6.90 1.42 -8.95
C ALA A 131 5.75 1.12 -7.97
N PHE A 132 5.41 2.05 -7.08
CA PHE A 132 4.26 1.93 -6.19
C PHE A 132 2.92 1.92 -6.95
N VAL A 133 2.74 2.86 -7.87
CA VAL A 133 1.52 2.95 -8.69
C VAL A 133 1.33 1.68 -9.51
N VAL A 134 2.41 1.16 -10.10
CA VAL A 134 2.38 -0.09 -10.87
C VAL A 134 2.03 -1.26 -9.94
N ARG A 135 2.80 -1.48 -8.88
CA ARG A 135 2.71 -2.68 -8.03
C ARG A 135 1.36 -2.87 -7.33
N TRP A 136 0.73 -1.77 -6.92
CA TRP A 136 -0.49 -1.81 -6.10
C TRP A 136 -1.73 -1.24 -6.80
N GLY A 137 -1.56 -0.56 -7.94
CA GLY A 137 -2.65 -0.03 -8.75
C GLY A 137 -2.78 -0.77 -10.08
N LEU A 138 -1.77 -0.66 -10.93
CA LEU A 138 -1.85 -1.16 -12.31
C LEU A 138 -1.78 -2.68 -12.39
N ASP A 139 -0.84 -3.34 -11.70
CA ASP A 139 -0.71 -4.81 -11.71
C ASP A 139 -2.03 -5.51 -11.36
N PRO A 140 -2.70 -5.23 -10.22
CA PRO A 140 -3.99 -5.86 -9.91
C PRO A 140 -5.10 -5.45 -10.89
N MET A 141 -5.06 -4.25 -11.45
CA MET A 141 -6.01 -3.81 -12.46
C MET A 141 -5.87 -4.61 -13.76
N PHE A 142 -4.64 -4.78 -14.27
CA PHE A 142 -4.35 -5.61 -15.44
C PHE A 142 -4.69 -7.08 -15.20
N ALA A 143 -4.43 -7.60 -13.99
CA ALA A 143 -4.83 -8.97 -13.63
C ALA A 143 -6.35 -9.17 -13.69
N ASN A 144 -7.13 -8.19 -13.24
CA ASN A 144 -8.60 -8.23 -13.34
C ASN A 144 -9.09 -8.11 -14.78
N TRP A 145 -8.45 -7.25 -15.59
CA TRP A 145 -8.79 -7.10 -17.00
C TRP A 145 -8.43 -8.34 -17.83
N GLY A 146 -7.31 -8.99 -17.55
CA GLY A 146 -6.92 -10.24 -18.20
C GLY A 146 -7.96 -11.34 -18.02
N LYS A 147 -8.41 -11.51 -16.77
CA LYS A 147 -9.49 -12.45 -16.45
C LYS A 147 -10.81 -12.10 -17.13
N ALA A 148 -11.18 -10.83 -17.18
CA ALA A 148 -12.41 -10.38 -17.83
C ALA A 148 -12.36 -10.53 -19.35
N ALA A 149 -11.19 -10.31 -19.96
CA ALA A 149 -11.01 -10.40 -21.41
C ALA A 149 -10.98 -11.84 -21.92
N LYS A 150 -10.75 -12.83 -21.05
CA LYS A 150 -10.69 -14.26 -21.43
C LYS A 150 -11.92 -14.71 -22.22
N ASP A 151 -13.10 -14.28 -21.82
CA ASP A 151 -14.36 -14.69 -22.48
C ASP A 151 -14.50 -14.11 -23.89
N THR A 152 -13.81 -13.00 -24.19
CA THR A 152 -13.87 -12.34 -25.51
C THR A 152 -12.67 -12.69 -26.40
N LEU A 153 -11.46 -12.75 -25.82
CA LEU A 153 -10.20 -12.97 -26.54
C LEU A 153 -9.79 -14.44 -26.61
N GLY A 154 -10.41 -15.31 -25.82
CA GLY A 154 -10.08 -16.74 -25.74
C GLY A 154 -8.80 -17.05 -24.95
N PHE A 155 -8.06 -16.04 -24.50
CA PHE A 155 -6.87 -16.20 -23.65
C PHE A 155 -6.80 -15.15 -22.54
N ASP A 156 -6.17 -15.51 -21.42
CA ASP A 156 -5.95 -14.63 -20.27
C ASP A 156 -4.54 -14.03 -20.33
N PHE A 157 -4.43 -12.76 -20.73
CA PHE A 157 -3.13 -12.10 -20.80
C PHE A 157 -2.49 -11.86 -19.43
N ALA A 158 -3.25 -11.89 -18.33
CA ALA A 158 -2.65 -11.82 -17.00
C ALA A 158 -1.72 -13.01 -16.76
N HIS A 159 -2.08 -14.19 -17.27
CA HIS A 159 -1.26 -15.38 -17.18
C HIS A 159 0.01 -15.28 -18.05
N ILE A 160 -0.07 -14.61 -19.20
CA ILE A 160 1.08 -14.36 -20.09
C ILE A 160 2.07 -13.38 -19.44
N PHE A 161 1.56 -12.36 -18.76
CA PHE A 161 2.39 -11.35 -18.08
C PHE A 161 2.82 -11.73 -16.66
N ASN A 162 2.48 -12.95 -16.20
CA ASN A 162 2.77 -13.43 -14.85
C ASN A 162 2.24 -12.48 -13.74
N LEU A 163 1.00 -12.01 -13.92
CA LEU A 163 0.29 -11.06 -13.05
C LEU A 163 -0.70 -11.75 -12.10
#